data_AF-A0A4V6MFV1-F1
#
_entry.id   AF-A0A4V6MFV1-F1
#
_cell.length_a   1.000
_cell.length_b   1.000
_cell.length_c   1.000
_cell.angle_alpha   90.00
_cell.angle_beta   90.00
_cell.angle_gamma   90.00
#
_symmetry.space_group_name_H-M   'P 1'
#
loop_
_entity.id
_entity.type
_entity.pdbx_description
1 polymer ?
#
loop_
_entity_poly.entity_id
_entity_poly.type
_entity_poly.pdbx_seq_one_letter_code
_entity_poly.pdbx_strand_id
1 'polypeptide(L)'
;MPSLKTVRTILLAAAAAAALPAVASAAVNIAIGVSVNTPPPVLPVYAQPACPGDGYMWTPGYWAWGPAGYYWVPGVWVRPPATGVLWTPGYWGWGGSAYVFHAGYWGPHIGFYGGVNYGFGYTGVGYEGGYWRGGAFSYNRAVNNFGSVHITNVYNRTVVVNNVNRVSYNGGRGGLTLRASEREQAAFNEHHFQPTSNQISHEQAMRNDRSQLASFNHGRPQTAAMSRVGERGDIQQQRVANGVHSGQLTPHETGSIEHNEARINQQVHADREANGGHLNQQERQQVNHEQNHVSQQIHNDTHNDRERR
;
A
#
# COMPACT_ATOMS: atom_id res chain seq x y z
N MET A 1 -18.33 -17.33 -86.41
CA MET A 1 -18.12 -18.61 -85.70
C MET A 1 -18.03 -18.31 -84.20
N PRO A 2 -18.85 -18.97 -83.36
CA PRO A 2 -18.99 -18.68 -81.94
C PRO A 2 -18.00 -19.48 -81.08
N SER A 3 -17.70 -18.99 -79.87
CA SER A 3 -17.45 -19.81 -78.66
C SER A 3 -17.43 -18.87 -77.44
N LEU A 4 -18.57 -18.53 -76.84
CA LEU A 4 -19.16 -19.21 -75.68
C LEU A 4 -18.17 -19.49 -74.52
N LYS A 5 -18.25 -18.68 -73.45
CA LYS A 5 -18.77 -19.08 -72.11
C LYS A 5 -18.36 -18.01 -71.08
N THR A 6 -19.29 -17.20 -70.55
CA THR A 6 -20.07 -17.47 -69.31
C THR A 6 -19.41 -16.74 -68.12
N VAL A 7 -19.98 -15.59 -67.68
CA VAL A 7 -20.67 -15.40 -66.37
C VAL A 7 -19.68 -15.00 -65.24
N ARG A 8 -19.94 -14.12 -64.28
CA ARG A 8 -21.02 -13.21 -63.89
C ARG A 8 -20.48 -12.34 -62.74
N THR A 9 -21.08 -11.16 -62.57
CA THR A 9 -21.29 -10.45 -61.28
C THR A 9 -20.07 -9.87 -60.55
N ILE A 10 -19.93 -8.54 -60.65
CA ILE A 10 -19.19 -7.71 -59.70
C ILE A 10 -20.12 -7.44 -58.51
N LEU A 11 -19.77 -7.99 -57.34
CA LEU A 11 -20.37 -7.62 -56.04
C LEU A 11 -19.59 -6.42 -55.50
N LEU A 12 -20.27 -5.27 -55.36
CA LEU A 12 -19.81 -4.21 -54.45
C LEU A 12 -20.07 -4.68 -53.02
N ALA A 13 -19.00 -4.99 -52.28
CA ALA A 13 -19.05 -5.15 -50.83
C ALA A 13 -18.44 -3.91 -50.19
N ALA A 14 -19.27 -3.17 -49.45
CA ALA A 14 -18.87 -2.01 -48.66
C ALA A 14 -17.90 -2.43 -47.55
N ALA A 15 -16.70 -1.86 -47.53
CA ALA A 15 -15.75 -2.01 -46.45
C ALA A 15 -16.13 -1.06 -45.30
N ALA A 16 -16.76 -1.59 -44.25
CA ALA A 16 -16.87 -0.91 -42.97
C ALA A 16 -15.51 -0.98 -42.25
N ALA A 17 -14.79 0.14 -42.23
CA ALA A 17 -13.58 0.28 -41.43
C ALA A 17 -13.97 0.39 -39.94
N ALA A 18 -13.87 -0.71 -39.20
CA ALA A 18 -13.94 -0.67 -37.75
C ALA A 18 -12.65 -0.03 -37.22
N ALA A 19 -12.74 1.22 -36.78
CA ALA A 19 -11.69 1.86 -35.99
C ALA A 19 -11.62 1.15 -34.63
N LEU A 20 -10.64 0.27 -34.45
CA LEU A 20 -10.28 -0.21 -33.13
C LEU A 20 -9.67 0.96 -32.35
N PRO A 21 -10.15 1.30 -31.14
CA PRO A 21 -9.42 2.23 -30.30
C PRO A 21 -8.07 1.60 -29.97
N ALA A 22 -6.99 2.24 -30.44
CA ALA A 22 -5.65 1.91 -30.00
C ALA A 22 -5.60 2.15 -28.49
N VAL A 23 -5.62 1.07 -27.71
CA VAL A 23 -5.31 1.13 -26.30
C VAL A 23 -3.87 1.61 -26.24
N ALA A 24 -3.66 2.85 -25.81
CA ALA A 24 -2.32 3.40 -25.65
C ALA A 24 -1.60 2.53 -24.63
N SER A 25 -0.66 1.70 -25.10
CA SER A 25 0.28 0.99 -24.24
C SER A 25 1.14 2.04 -23.56
N ALA A 26 0.74 2.50 -22.37
CA ALA A 26 1.64 3.22 -21.49
C ALA A 26 2.75 2.23 -21.11
N ALA A 27 3.91 2.37 -21.75
CA ALA A 27 5.12 1.73 -21.26
C ALA A 27 5.34 2.22 -19.83
N VAL A 28 5.14 1.33 -18.86
CA VAL A 28 5.23 1.62 -17.44
C VAL A 28 6.71 1.71 -17.07
N ASN A 29 7.18 2.91 -16.79
CA ASN A 29 8.47 3.12 -16.13
C ASN A 29 8.30 2.78 -14.65
N ILE A 30 8.75 1.60 -14.21
CA ILE A 30 8.93 1.34 -12.79
C ILE A 30 9.97 2.36 -12.30
N ALA A 31 9.57 3.21 -11.36
CA ALA A 31 10.44 4.24 -10.80
C ALA A 31 11.60 3.58 -10.02
N ILE A 32 12.70 3.28 -10.70
CA ILE A 32 14.00 3.02 -10.11
C ILE A 32 14.57 4.39 -9.73
N GLY A 33 14.08 4.97 -8.63
CA GLY A 33 14.18 6.42 -8.41
C GLY A 33 15.14 6.86 -7.30
N VAL A 34 15.64 5.95 -6.47
CA VAL A 34 16.42 6.34 -5.29
C VAL A 34 17.61 5.41 -5.07
N SER A 35 18.81 6.00 -5.09
CA SER A 35 20.08 5.34 -4.75
C SER A 35 20.67 5.90 -3.45
N VAL A 36 20.95 5.04 -2.47
CA VAL A 36 21.42 5.42 -1.13
C VAL A 36 22.69 4.65 -0.76
N ASN A 37 23.66 5.28 -0.11
CA ASN A 37 24.93 4.62 0.27
C ASN A 37 24.88 3.88 1.61
N THR A 38 23.81 4.06 2.38
CA THR A 38 23.57 3.38 3.67
C THR A 38 22.47 2.33 3.51
N PRO A 39 22.63 1.13 4.09
CA PRO A 39 21.59 0.10 4.03
C PRO A 39 20.32 0.56 4.76
N PRO A 40 19.13 0.11 4.31
CA PRO A 40 17.90 0.35 5.06
C PRO A 40 17.97 -0.34 6.44
N PRO A 41 17.29 0.19 7.47
CA PRO A 41 17.19 -0.47 8.76
C PRO A 41 16.51 -1.84 8.65
N VAL A 42 16.70 -2.71 9.65
CA VAL A 42 15.98 -3.98 9.74
C VAL A 42 14.46 -3.75 9.77
N LEU A 43 13.68 -4.74 9.34
CA LEU A 43 12.22 -4.66 9.39
C LEU A 43 11.73 -4.50 10.84
N PRO A 44 10.83 -3.55 11.13
CA PRO A 44 10.10 -3.48 12.39
C PRO A 44 9.30 -4.75 12.66
N VAL A 45 9.11 -5.08 13.93
CA VAL A 45 8.16 -6.12 14.36
C VAL A 45 6.86 -5.44 14.72
N TYR A 46 5.77 -5.91 14.14
CA TYR A 46 4.43 -5.40 14.40
C TYR A 46 3.40 -6.50 14.19
N ALA A 47 2.16 -6.24 14.58
CA ALA A 47 1.03 -7.13 14.32
C ALA A 47 0.19 -6.58 13.17
N GLN A 48 -0.39 -7.47 12.37
CA GLN A 48 -1.36 -7.08 11.36
C GLN A 48 -2.65 -6.62 12.05
N PRO A 49 -3.15 -5.40 11.78
CA PRO A 49 -4.43 -4.94 12.27
C PRO A 49 -5.58 -5.74 11.64
N ALA A 50 -6.76 -5.66 12.23
CA ALA A 50 -7.94 -6.35 11.71
C ALA A 50 -8.24 -5.88 10.27
N CYS A 51 -8.52 -6.85 9.40
CA CYS A 51 -8.97 -6.58 8.04
C CYS A 51 -10.26 -5.74 8.07
N PRO A 52 -10.32 -4.58 7.38
CA PRO A 52 -11.49 -3.71 7.40
C PRO A 52 -12.75 -4.32 6.78
N GLY A 53 -12.61 -5.34 5.94
CA GLY A 53 -13.73 -5.91 5.19
C GLY A 53 -13.29 -6.79 4.02
N ASP A 54 -14.27 -7.39 3.37
CA ASP A 54 -14.06 -8.17 2.16
C ASP A 54 -13.53 -7.31 1.00
N GLY A 55 -12.74 -7.93 0.12
CA GLY A 55 -12.06 -7.29 -1.01
C GLY A 55 -10.81 -6.47 -0.67
N TYR A 56 -10.40 -6.40 0.60
CA TYR A 56 -9.11 -5.82 0.99
C TYR A 56 -7.98 -6.86 0.90
N MET A 57 -6.77 -6.41 0.57
CA MET A 57 -5.57 -7.24 0.58
C MET A 57 -4.46 -6.56 1.37
N TRP A 58 -3.70 -7.36 2.10
CA TRP A 58 -2.61 -6.84 2.92
C TRP A 58 -1.44 -6.35 2.05
N THR A 59 -1.03 -5.11 2.26
CA THR A 59 0.21 -4.55 1.72
C THR A 59 1.18 -4.34 2.89
N PRO A 60 2.37 -4.97 2.89
CA PRO A 60 3.26 -4.89 4.03
C PRO A 60 3.93 -3.52 4.11
N GLY A 61 4.33 -3.14 5.32
CA GLY A 61 5.11 -1.92 5.52
C GLY A 61 6.54 -2.07 4.97
N TYR A 62 7.14 -0.95 4.62
CA TYR A 62 8.49 -0.90 4.05
C TYR A 62 9.23 0.37 4.47
N TRP A 63 10.56 0.32 4.45
CA TRP A 63 11.37 1.52 4.53
C TRP A 63 11.34 2.23 3.18
N ALA A 64 10.85 3.46 3.15
CA ALA A 64 11.01 4.37 2.03
C ALA A 64 12.17 5.33 2.31
N TRP A 65 12.60 6.09 1.30
CA TRP A 65 13.65 7.08 1.45
C TRP A 65 13.16 8.46 1.05
N GLY A 66 13.45 9.45 1.88
CA GLY A 66 13.12 10.85 1.66
C GLY A 66 14.31 11.78 1.93
N PRO A 67 14.11 13.10 1.82
CA PRO A 67 15.18 14.09 2.05
C PRO A 67 15.81 14.00 3.44
N ALA A 68 15.05 13.55 4.44
CA ALA A 68 15.50 13.37 5.82
C ALA A 68 16.03 11.95 6.13
N GLY A 69 16.17 11.09 5.11
CA GLY A 69 16.64 9.71 5.23
C GLY A 69 15.53 8.67 5.16
N TYR A 70 15.80 7.47 5.71
CA TYR A 70 14.82 6.38 5.76
C TYR A 70 13.64 6.74 6.67
N TYR A 71 12.43 6.53 6.17
CA TYR A 71 11.19 6.60 6.95
C TYR A 71 10.35 5.35 6.72
N TRP A 72 9.60 4.95 7.74
CA TRP A 72 8.73 3.78 7.64
C TRP A 72 7.40 4.16 7.01
N VAL A 73 6.96 3.36 6.04
CA VAL A 73 5.59 3.38 5.53
C VAL A 73 4.86 2.21 6.20
N PRO A 74 3.84 2.46 7.05
CA PRO A 74 3.11 1.41 7.74
C PRO A 74 2.46 0.42 6.79
N GLY A 75 2.47 -0.86 7.17
CA GLY A 75 1.68 -1.87 6.47
C GLY A 75 0.20 -1.56 6.59
N VAL A 76 -0.57 -1.81 5.54
CA VAL A 76 -1.96 -1.38 5.47
C VAL A 76 -2.79 -2.28 4.57
N TRP A 77 -4.07 -2.45 4.89
CA TRP A 77 -5.00 -3.11 3.98
C TRP A 77 -5.44 -2.16 2.87
N VAL A 78 -5.37 -2.64 1.63
CA VAL A 78 -5.69 -1.87 0.42
C VAL A 78 -6.66 -2.66 -0.44
N ARG A 79 -7.66 -2.00 -1.03
CA ARG A 79 -8.47 -2.62 -2.09
C ARG A 79 -7.66 -2.66 -3.38
N PRO A 80 -7.49 -3.83 -4.01
CA PRO A 80 -6.81 -3.93 -5.30
C PRO A 80 -7.46 -3.02 -6.36
N PRO A 81 -6.69 -2.43 -7.29
CA PRO A 81 -7.22 -1.54 -8.33
C PRO A 81 -8.09 -2.27 -9.37
N ALA A 82 -7.99 -3.59 -9.44
CA ALA A 82 -8.78 -4.45 -10.30
C ALA A 82 -8.99 -5.82 -9.64
N THR A 83 -10.00 -6.56 -10.11
CA THR A 83 -10.15 -7.97 -9.76
C THR A 83 -9.05 -8.79 -10.42
N GLY A 84 -8.51 -9.78 -9.71
CA GLY A 84 -7.49 -10.69 -10.26
C GLY A 84 -6.05 -10.23 -10.11
N VAL A 85 -5.78 -9.05 -9.54
CA VAL A 85 -4.42 -8.58 -9.28
C VAL A 85 -4.00 -8.75 -7.82
N LEU A 86 -2.72 -9.02 -7.63
CA LEU A 86 -2.01 -9.18 -6.37
C LEU A 86 -0.92 -8.11 -6.26
N TRP A 87 -0.44 -7.85 -5.05
CA TRP A 87 0.51 -6.78 -4.76
C TRP A 87 1.89 -7.39 -4.59
N THR A 88 2.81 -7.04 -5.48
CA THR A 88 4.24 -7.32 -5.30
C THR A 88 4.84 -6.18 -4.47
N PRO A 89 5.36 -6.44 -3.26
CA PRO A 89 5.99 -5.41 -2.44
C PRO A 89 7.20 -4.79 -3.12
N GLY A 90 7.41 -3.50 -2.88
CA GLY A 90 8.68 -2.86 -3.24
C GLY A 90 9.79 -3.31 -2.29
N TYR A 91 11.04 -3.33 -2.76
CA TYR A 91 12.18 -3.80 -1.99
C TYR A 91 13.45 -3.00 -2.28
N TRP A 92 14.39 -2.99 -1.34
CA TRP A 92 15.72 -2.45 -1.54
C TRP A 92 16.68 -3.52 -2.06
N GLY A 93 17.42 -3.23 -3.12
CA GLY A 93 18.46 -4.07 -3.68
C GLY A 93 19.81 -3.36 -3.74
N TRP A 94 20.91 -4.05 -3.45
CA TRP A 94 22.26 -3.52 -3.66
C TRP A 94 22.63 -3.56 -5.14
N GLY A 95 22.76 -2.39 -5.75
CA GLY A 95 23.13 -2.20 -7.16
C GLY A 95 24.64 -2.16 -7.44
N GLY A 96 25.48 -2.58 -6.48
CA GLY A 96 26.94 -2.58 -6.63
C GLY A 96 27.63 -1.35 -6.03
N SER A 97 27.04 -0.17 -6.17
CA SER A 97 27.56 1.09 -5.59
C SER A 97 26.62 1.76 -4.59
N ALA A 98 25.33 1.45 -4.66
CA ALA A 98 24.30 2.01 -3.81
C ALA A 98 23.14 1.02 -3.64
N TYR A 99 22.34 1.22 -2.59
CA TYR A 99 21.05 0.57 -2.40
C TYR A 99 20.00 1.28 -3.26
N VAL A 100 19.28 0.52 -4.06
CA VAL A 100 18.28 0.98 -5.02
C VAL A 100 16.91 0.47 -4.59
N PHE A 101 15.91 1.35 -4.55
CA PHE A 101 14.54 0.94 -4.29
C PHE A 101 13.84 0.51 -5.58
N HIS A 102 13.33 -0.71 -5.59
CA HIS A 102 12.45 -1.24 -6.62
C HIS A 102 11.01 -1.04 -6.15
N ALA A 103 10.27 -0.18 -6.84
CA ALA A 103 8.89 0.13 -6.48
C ALA A 103 7.98 -1.11 -6.60
N GLY A 104 7.02 -1.23 -5.67
CA GLY A 104 5.99 -2.26 -5.71
C GLY A 104 4.94 -1.98 -6.78
N TYR A 105 4.19 -3.01 -7.16
CA TYR A 105 3.17 -2.93 -8.20
C TYR A 105 2.06 -3.95 -8.00
N TRP A 106 0.92 -3.70 -8.63
CA TRP A 106 -0.15 -4.67 -8.74
C TRP A 106 -0.04 -5.43 -10.07
N GLY A 107 -0.15 -6.75 -10.04
CA GLY A 107 -0.07 -7.60 -11.24
C GLY A 107 -0.85 -8.90 -11.09
N PRO A 108 -1.10 -9.66 -12.15
CA PRO A 108 -1.84 -10.92 -12.05
C PRO A 108 -1.08 -11.98 -11.25
N HIS A 109 0.26 -11.91 -11.25
CA HIS A 109 1.12 -12.75 -10.41
C HIS A 109 2.04 -11.90 -9.53
N ILE A 110 2.47 -12.49 -8.41
CA ILE A 110 3.49 -11.90 -7.54
C ILE A 110 4.86 -12.11 -8.20
N GLY A 111 5.57 -11.01 -8.46
CA GLY A 111 6.95 -11.05 -8.94
C GLY A 111 7.98 -11.04 -7.82
N PHE A 112 9.24 -10.87 -8.19
CA PHE A 112 10.34 -10.87 -7.24
C PHE A 112 10.34 -9.58 -6.41
N TYR A 113 10.32 -9.72 -5.09
CA TYR A 113 10.39 -8.60 -4.13
C TYR A 113 11.65 -8.69 -3.25
N GLY A 114 12.78 -9.08 -3.84
CA GLY A 114 14.07 -9.13 -3.15
C GLY A 114 14.26 -10.33 -2.23
N GLY A 115 13.28 -11.24 -2.15
CA GLY A 115 13.33 -12.36 -1.20
C GLY A 115 13.06 -11.97 0.25
N VAL A 116 12.66 -10.71 0.50
CA VAL A 116 12.47 -10.15 1.83
C VAL A 116 11.23 -10.74 2.49
N ASN A 117 11.38 -11.28 3.69
CA ASN A 117 10.25 -11.78 4.46
C ASN A 117 9.53 -10.62 5.17
N TYR A 118 8.54 -10.05 4.50
CA TYR A 118 7.70 -8.98 5.05
C TYR A 118 6.64 -9.47 6.05
N GLY A 119 6.49 -10.80 6.21
CA GLY A 119 5.46 -11.40 7.05
C GLY A 119 4.07 -11.35 6.41
N PHE A 120 3.06 -11.82 7.15
CA PHE A 120 1.64 -11.71 6.76
C PHE A 120 1.31 -12.24 5.36
N GLY A 121 1.95 -13.36 4.99
CA GLY A 121 1.80 -14.01 3.70
C GLY A 121 2.95 -13.76 2.73
N TYR A 122 3.76 -12.72 2.94
CA TYR A 122 4.95 -12.44 2.14
C TYR A 122 6.19 -13.05 2.80
N THR A 123 6.44 -14.32 2.52
CA THR A 123 7.48 -15.12 3.19
C THR A 123 8.87 -15.01 2.53
N GLY A 124 8.99 -14.20 1.48
CA GLY A 124 10.18 -14.08 0.64
C GLY A 124 9.96 -14.62 -0.78
N VAL A 125 8.88 -15.37 -1.02
CA VAL A 125 8.42 -15.78 -2.35
C VAL A 125 6.89 -15.78 -2.38
N GLY A 126 6.32 -15.32 -3.49
CA GLY A 126 4.86 -15.33 -3.70
C GLY A 126 4.07 -14.62 -2.59
N TYR A 127 2.82 -15.04 -2.41
CA TYR A 127 1.93 -14.54 -1.37
C TYR A 127 1.01 -15.66 -0.86
N GLU A 128 1.04 -15.89 0.45
CA GLU A 128 0.27 -16.95 1.13
C GLU A 128 -0.96 -16.42 1.89
N GLY A 129 -1.23 -15.12 1.81
CA GLY A 129 -2.39 -14.50 2.48
C GLY A 129 -3.71 -14.75 1.75
N GLY A 130 -3.68 -15.14 0.48
CA GLY A 130 -4.91 -15.47 -0.24
C GLY A 130 -4.70 -15.56 -1.74
N TYR A 131 -5.79 -15.80 -2.46
CA TYR A 131 -5.76 -15.89 -3.92
C TYR A 131 -7.14 -15.59 -4.53
N TRP A 132 -7.14 -15.16 -5.80
CA TRP A 132 -8.37 -14.96 -6.56
C TRP A 132 -8.93 -16.28 -7.07
N ARG A 133 -10.24 -16.48 -6.89
CA ARG A 133 -10.98 -17.62 -7.45
C ARG A 133 -12.35 -17.17 -7.92
N GLY A 134 -12.62 -17.30 -9.22
CA GLY A 134 -13.93 -16.95 -9.79
C GLY A 134 -14.32 -15.48 -9.58
N GLY A 135 -13.34 -14.57 -9.55
CA GLY A 135 -13.58 -13.13 -9.34
C GLY A 135 -13.70 -12.69 -7.87
N ALA A 136 -13.74 -13.63 -6.92
CA ALA A 136 -13.70 -13.33 -5.48
C ALA A 136 -12.32 -13.60 -4.90
N PHE A 137 -11.88 -12.77 -3.95
CA PHE A 137 -10.63 -13.01 -3.23
C PHE A 137 -10.88 -14.01 -2.09
N SER A 138 -10.07 -15.06 -2.02
CA SER A 138 -10.16 -16.11 -1.00
C SER A 138 -9.05 -15.88 0.03
N TYR A 139 -9.40 -15.77 1.30
CA TYR A 139 -8.48 -15.41 2.36
C TYR A 139 -7.95 -16.62 3.13
N ASN A 140 -6.65 -16.64 3.42
CA ASN A 140 -6.09 -17.61 4.34
C ASN A 140 -6.24 -17.16 5.79
N ARG A 141 -7.04 -17.87 6.60
CA ARG A 141 -7.23 -17.56 8.03
C ARG A 141 -5.96 -17.76 8.87
N ALA A 142 -5.03 -18.61 8.46
CA ALA A 142 -3.78 -18.79 9.18
C ALA A 142 -2.83 -17.58 9.07
N VAL A 143 -3.10 -16.67 8.11
CA VAL A 143 -2.24 -15.53 7.80
C VAL A 143 -2.89 -14.20 8.14
N ASN A 144 -4.20 -14.07 7.90
CA ASN A 144 -4.90 -12.80 8.01
C ASN A 144 -5.61 -12.64 9.35
N ASN A 145 -5.43 -11.47 9.97
CA ASN A 145 -6.19 -11.04 11.12
C ASN A 145 -7.54 -10.45 10.66
N PHE A 146 -8.65 -11.12 10.96
CA PHE A 146 -9.99 -10.61 10.65
C PHE A 146 -10.66 -9.86 11.81
N GLY A 147 -10.13 -9.95 13.03
CA GLY A 147 -10.81 -9.43 14.22
C GLY A 147 -12.27 -9.93 14.32
N SER A 148 -13.22 -9.00 14.44
CA SER A 148 -14.66 -9.26 14.46
C SER A 148 -15.33 -9.29 13.08
N VAL A 149 -14.58 -8.99 12.01
CA VAL A 149 -15.15 -8.90 10.65
C VAL A 149 -15.49 -10.28 10.12
N HIS A 150 -16.71 -10.42 9.60
CA HIS A 150 -17.15 -11.63 8.93
C HIS A 150 -16.72 -11.61 7.46
N ILE A 151 -15.80 -12.51 7.09
CA ILE A 151 -15.36 -12.76 5.72
C ILE A 151 -15.91 -14.11 5.27
N THR A 152 -16.57 -14.13 4.12
CA THR A 152 -17.27 -15.32 3.60
C THR A 152 -16.31 -16.29 2.91
N ASN A 153 -15.43 -15.77 2.05
CA ASN A 153 -14.53 -16.58 1.26
C ASN A 153 -13.20 -16.85 2.00
N VAL A 154 -13.23 -17.78 2.94
CA VAL A 154 -12.08 -18.09 3.82
C VAL A 154 -11.70 -19.55 3.71
N TYR A 155 -10.40 -19.81 3.57
CA TYR A 155 -9.80 -21.13 3.74
C TYR A 155 -8.78 -21.09 4.87
N ASN A 156 -8.31 -22.27 5.31
CA ASN A 156 -7.29 -22.37 6.34
C ASN A 156 -6.15 -23.28 5.86
N ARG A 157 -4.97 -22.69 5.67
CA ARG A 157 -3.74 -23.41 5.30
C ARG A 157 -2.57 -22.89 6.11
N THR A 158 -1.96 -23.76 6.90
CA THR A 158 -0.76 -23.42 7.67
C THR A 158 0.39 -23.01 6.75
N VAL A 159 1.02 -21.89 7.10
CA VAL A 159 2.21 -21.37 6.41
C VAL A 159 3.39 -21.54 7.35
N VAL A 160 4.37 -22.36 6.94
CA VAL A 160 5.58 -22.60 7.72
C VAL A 160 6.67 -21.66 7.24
N VAL A 161 7.15 -20.80 8.13
CA VAL A 161 8.22 -19.84 7.84
C VAL A 161 9.50 -20.33 8.53
N ASN A 162 10.38 -20.97 7.75
CA ASN A 162 11.60 -21.59 8.29
C ASN A 162 12.72 -20.58 8.63
N ASN A 163 12.60 -19.33 8.18
CA ASN A 163 13.66 -18.33 8.36
C ASN A 163 13.06 -16.94 8.62
N VAL A 164 12.90 -16.59 9.89
CA VAL A 164 12.41 -15.27 10.33
C VAL A 164 13.61 -14.35 10.59
N ASN A 165 14.32 -13.97 9.53
CA ASN A 165 15.29 -12.89 9.62
C ASN A 165 14.57 -11.54 9.37
N ARG A 166 15.09 -10.46 9.95
CA ARG A 166 14.52 -9.11 9.82
C ARG A 166 15.26 -8.27 8.77
N VAL A 167 15.97 -8.92 7.85
CA VAL A 167 16.72 -8.23 6.80
C VAL A 167 15.71 -7.62 5.82
N SER A 168 15.88 -6.34 5.50
CA SER A 168 14.93 -5.55 4.71
C SER A 168 15.38 -5.29 3.26
N TYR A 169 16.49 -5.91 2.84
CA TYR A 169 17.10 -5.68 1.54
C TYR A 169 17.83 -6.91 0.99
N ASN A 170 18.01 -6.92 -0.32
CA ASN A 170 18.75 -7.93 -1.06
C ASN A 170 20.12 -7.41 -1.51
N GLY A 171 21.13 -8.27 -1.50
CA GLY A 171 22.49 -7.99 -1.92
C GLY A 171 23.27 -7.14 -0.92
N GLY A 172 24.54 -6.89 -1.24
CA GLY A 172 25.44 -6.12 -0.38
C GLY A 172 25.80 -6.83 0.93
N ARG A 173 26.56 -6.15 1.78
CA ARG A 173 27.02 -6.71 3.06
C ARG A 173 25.88 -6.72 4.07
N GLY A 174 25.48 -7.92 4.52
CA GLY A 174 24.41 -8.11 5.51
C GLY A 174 23.00 -8.24 4.91
N GLY A 175 22.88 -8.16 3.58
CA GLY A 175 21.63 -8.37 2.86
C GLY A 175 21.37 -9.83 2.52
N LEU A 176 20.16 -10.09 2.00
CA LEU A 176 19.78 -11.40 1.48
C LEU A 176 20.53 -11.71 0.17
N THR A 177 20.73 -12.99 -0.13
CA THR A 177 21.42 -13.44 -1.36
C THR A 177 20.49 -14.25 -2.25
N LEU A 178 19.27 -13.74 -2.45
CA LEU A 178 18.23 -14.38 -3.26
C LEU A 178 18.19 -13.77 -4.66
N ARG A 179 17.79 -14.57 -5.65
CA ARG A 179 17.60 -14.14 -7.05
C ARG A 179 16.19 -14.45 -7.48
N ALA A 180 15.65 -13.63 -8.38
CA ALA A 180 14.37 -13.90 -9.01
C ALA A 180 14.39 -15.26 -9.71
N SER A 181 13.36 -16.06 -9.47
CA SER A 181 13.06 -17.23 -10.29
C SER A 181 12.55 -16.83 -11.67
N GLU A 182 12.54 -17.76 -12.63
CA GLU A 182 11.98 -17.52 -13.96
C GLU A 182 10.51 -17.10 -13.90
N ARG A 183 9.72 -17.66 -12.96
CA ARG A 183 8.31 -17.31 -12.77
C ARG A 183 8.13 -15.89 -12.26
N GLU A 184 8.95 -15.49 -11.29
CA GLU A 184 8.92 -14.13 -10.76
C GLU A 184 9.40 -13.09 -11.78
N GLN A 185 10.37 -13.47 -12.62
CA GLN A 185 10.82 -12.64 -13.73
C GLN A 185 9.75 -12.52 -14.82
N ALA A 186 9.03 -13.61 -15.12
CA ALA A 186 7.89 -13.58 -16.02
C ALA A 186 6.79 -12.65 -15.49
N ALA A 187 6.44 -12.76 -14.20
CA ALA A 187 5.48 -11.88 -13.54
C ALA A 187 5.90 -10.39 -13.60
N PHE A 188 7.19 -10.10 -13.49
CA PHE A 188 7.72 -8.74 -13.67
C PHE A 188 7.54 -8.19 -15.09
N ASN A 189 7.45 -9.05 -16.10
CA ASN A 189 7.25 -8.63 -17.49
C ASN A 189 5.76 -8.55 -17.89
N GLU A 190 4.84 -8.91 -17.00
CA GLU A 190 3.40 -8.81 -17.23
C GLU A 190 2.90 -7.35 -17.19
N HIS A 191 1.65 -7.14 -17.56
CA HIS A 191 1.02 -5.83 -17.38
C HIS A 191 0.81 -5.54 -15.90
N HIS A 192 1.25 -4.36 -15.46
CA HIS A 192 1.14 -3.91 -14.07
C HIS A 192 0.28 -2.67 -13.91
N PHE A 193 -0.40 -2.59 -12.78
CA PHE A 193 -0.98 -1.36 -12.27
C PHE A 193 -0.04 -0.75 -11.24
N GLN A 194 0.10 0.57 -11.32
CA GLN A 194 0.83 1.33 -10.32
C GLN A 194 0.14 1.27 -8.95
N PRO A 195 0.85 1.61 -7.85
CA PRO A 195 0.21 1.78 -6.55
C PRO A 195 -1.00 2.70 -6.66
N THR A 196 -2.06 2.39 -5.93
CA THR A 196 -3.30 3.19 -5.96
C THR A 196 -3.05 4.62 -5.46
N SER A 197 -3.91 5.58 -5.82
CA SER A 197 -3.84 6.95 -5.31
C SER A 197 -3.84 7.01 -3.78
N ASN A 198 -4.59 6.10 -3.14
CA ASN A 198 -4.58 5.91 -1.70
C ASN A 198 -3.18 5.52 -1.21
N GLN A 199 -2.57 4.48 -1.76
CA GLN A 199 -1.20 4.06 -1.37
C GLN A 199 -0.17 5.19 -1.55
N ILE A 200 -0.26 5.95 -2.63
CA ILE A 200 0.62 7.11 -2.87
C ILE A 200 0.42 8.18 -1.79
N SER A 201 -0.84 8.51 -1.46
CA SER A 201 -1.16 9.46 -0.40
C SER A 201 -0.69 8.99 0.98
N HIS A 202 -0.72 7.68 1.24
CA HIS A 202 -0.22 7.06 2.47
C HIS A 202 1.28 7.24 2.62
N GLU A 203 2.06 6.89 1.59
CA GLU A 203 3.51 7.10 1.59
C GLU A 203 3.87 8.59 1.79
N GLN A 204 3.20 9.49 1.06
CA GLN A 204 3.44 10.93 1.17
C GLN A 204 3.14 11.47 2.57
N ALA A 205 2.09 10.96 3.25
CA ALA A 205 1.80 11.34 4.62
C ALA A 205 2.92 10.90 5.57
N MET A 206 3.41 9.66 5.43
CA MET A 206 4.48 9.10 6.28
C MET A 206 5.83 9.77 6.04
N ARG A 207 6.11 10.19 4.80
CA ARG A 207 7.31 10.94 4.45
C ARG A 207 7.46 12.22 5.27
N ASN A 208 6.34 12.86 5.59
CA ASN A 208 6.30 14.12 6.33
C ASN A 208 6.15 13.91 7.85
N ASP A 209 5.94 12.67 8.31
CA ASP A 209 5.80 12.35 9.72
C ASP A 209 7.17 12.02 10.33
N ARG A 210 7.67 12.92 11.18
CA ARG A 210 8.96 12.77 11.85
C ARG A 210 9.01 11.53 12.75
N SER A 211 7.88 11.06 13.28
CA SER A 211 7.81 9.83 14.09
C SER A 211 8.13 8.57 13.28
N GLN A 212 8.04 8.63 11.95
CA GLN A 212 8.36 7.53 11.05
C GLN A 212 9.83 7.52 10.60
N LEU A 213 10.58 8.61 10.82
CA LEU A 213 11.99 8.69 10.44
C LEU A 213 12.86 7.76 11.30
N ALA A 214 13.65 6.93 10.64
CA ALA A 214 14.58 6.00 11.29
C ALA A 214 15.61 6.72 12.16
N SER A 215 16.02 7.94 11.79
CA SER A 215 16.92 8.77 12.58
C SER A 215 16.31 9.27 13.89
N PHE A 216 14.98 9.39 13.94
CA PHE A 216 14.24 9.83 15.11
C PHE A 216 13.81 8.67 16.00
N ASN A 217 13.32 7.58 15.39
CA ASN A 217 12.76 6.43 16.09
C ASN A 217 13.74 5.24 16.22
N HIS A 218 14.98 5.40 15.76
CA HIS A 218 16.02 4.36 15.77
C HIS A 218 15.61 3.04 15.11
N GLY A 219 14.83 3.12 14.03
CA GLY A 219 14.31 1.96 13.30
C GLY A 219 13.09 1.28 13.95
N ARG A 220 12.45 1.95 14.92
CA ARG A 220 11.29 1.46 15.66
C ARG A 220 10.11 2.43 15.49
N PRO A 221 9.43 2.41 14.33
CA PRO A 221 8.34 3.34 14.05
C PRO A 221 7.22 3.24 15.08
N GLN A 222 6.66 4.39 15.46
CA GLN A 222 5.55 4.48 16.39
C GLN A 222 4.28 3.84 15.81
N THR A 223 4.00 4.13 14.53
CA THR A 223 2.94 3.45 13.76
C THR A 223 3.60 2.50 12.78
N ALA A 224 3.55 1.19 13.04
CA ALA A 224 4.15 0.20 12.16
C ALA A 224 3.16 -0.41 11.14
N ALA A 225 1.87 -0.39 11.47
CA ALA A 225 0.77 -0.86 10.63
C ALA A 225 -0.55 -0.13 10.92
N MET A 226 -1.48 -0.14 9.95
CA MET A 226 -2.78 0.53 9.99
C MET A 226 -3.86 -0.33 9.32
N SER A 227 -5.12 -0.18 9.73
CA SER A 227 -6.19 -1.02 9.20
C SER A 227 -6.57 -0.61 7.78
N ARG A 228 -6.63 0.67 7.43
CA ARG A 228 -6.90 1.12 6.05
C ARG A 228 -6.17 2.39 5.68
N VAL A 229 -5.95 2.57 4.38
CA VAL A 229 -5.42 3.82 3.85
C VAL A 229 -6.45 4.92 4.04
N GLY A 230 -6.06 6.01 4.70
CA GLY A 230 -6.96 7.09 5.10
C GLY A 230 -7.33 7.12 6.59
N GLU A 231 -6.80 6.22 7.41
CA GLU A 231 -6.83 6.30 8.88
C GLU A 231 -5.84 7.34 9.43
N ARG A 232 -5.86 8.54 8.88
CA ARG A 232 -5.15 9.65 9.53
C ARG A 232 -5.74 9.92 10.92
N GLY A 233 -7.04 9.68 11.12
CA GLY A 233 -7.70 9.68 12.43
C GLY A 233 -7.07 8.70 13.42
N ASP A 234 -6.83 7.44 13.04
CA ASP A 234 -6.25 6.46 14.00
C ASP A 234 -4.79 6.78 14.36
N ILE A 235 -4.02 7.36 13.42
CA ILE A 235 -2.69 7.91 13.74
C ILE A 235 -2.83 9.10 14.69
N GLN A 236 -3.78 10.00 14.44
CA GLN A 236 -4.02 11.15 15.30
C GLN A 236 -4.40 10.72 16.72
N GLN A 237 -5.31 9.76 16.86
CA GLN A 237 -5.70 9.12 18.11
C GLN A 237 -4.51 8.50 18.87
N GLN A 238 -3.61 7.81 18.17
CA GLN A 238 -2.39 7.27 18.80
C GLN A 238 -1.47 8.37 19.33
N ARG A 239 -1.33 9.49 18.62
CA ARG A 239 -0.53 10.63 19.07
C ARG A 239 -1.19 11.35 20.24
N VAL A 240 -2.52 11.46 20.24
CA VAL A 240 -3.31 11.99 21.36
C VAL A 240 -3.11 11.11 22.61
N ALA A 241 -3.28 9.79 22.48
CA ALA A 241 -3.08 8.85 23.57
C ALA A 241 -1.66 8.92 24.15
N ASN A 242 -0.64 9.00 23.30
CA ASN A 242 0.75 9.15 23.74
C ASN A 242 1.00 10.50 24.42
N GLY A 243 0.44 11.59 23.89
CA GLY A 243 0.56 12.92 24.50
C GLY A 243 -0.11 12.99 25.87
N VAL A 244 -1.27 12.35 26.05
CA VAL A 244 -1.94 12.22 27.36
C VAL A 244 -1.07 11.40 28.32
N HIS A 245 -0.55 10.25 27.86
CA HIS A 245 0.28 9.38 28.70
C HIS A 245 1.59 10.04 29.14
N SER A 246 2.24 10.79 28.26
CA SER A 246 3.48 11.51 28.54
C SER A 246 3.27 12.84 29.30
N GLY A 247 2.01 13.25 29.50
CA GLY A 247 1.67 14.56 30.08
C GLY A 247 1.97 15.75 29.16
N GLN A 248 2.18 15.50 27.87
CA GLN A 248 2.38 16.52 26.83
C GLN A 248 1.06 17.08 26.29
N LEU A 249 -0.08 16.42 26.57
CA LEU A 249 -1.40 16.94 26.27
C LEU A 249 -2.22 17.06 27.55
N THR A 250 -2.82 18.23 27.75
CA THR A 250 -3.79 18.43 28.82
C THR A 250 -5.15 17.80 28.47
N PRO A 251 -6.01 17.54 29.47
CA PRO A 251 -7.39 17.10 29.21
C PRO A 251 -8.18 18.06 28.31
N HIS A 252 -7.90 19.36 28.39
CA HIS A 252 -8.59 20.38 27.59
C HIS A 252 -8.18 20.33 26.11
N GLU A 253 -6.87 20.25 25.82
CA GLU A 253 -6.36 20.10 24.44
C GLU A 253 -6.82 18.79 23.82
N THR A 254 -6.76 17.71 24.60
CA THR A 254 -7.30 16.41 24.21
C THR A 254 -8.77 16.53 23.81
N GLY A 255 -9.62 17.16 24.64
CA GLY A 255 -11.03 17.35 24.32
C GLY A 255 -11.28 18.17 23.04
N SER A 256 -10.45 19.17 22.76
CA SER A 256 -10.53 19.97 21.53
C SER A 256 -10.18 19.15 20.28
N ILE A 257 -9.11 18.35 20.38
CA ILE A 257 -8.68 17.45 19.29
C ILE A 257 -9.76 16.40 19.01
N GLU A 258 -10.28 15.73 20.04
CA GLU A 258 -11.34 14.73 19.93
C GLU A 258 -12.62 15.31 19.29
N HIS A 259 -12.98 16.53 19.65
CA HIS A 259 -14.13 17.21 19.04
C HIS A 259 -13.94 17.43 17.54
N ASN A 260 -12.75 17.88 17.13
CA ASN A 260 -12.44 18.12 15.72
C ASN A 260 -12.41 16.82 14.91
N GLU A 261 -11.86 15.74 15.47
CA GLU A 261 -11.87 14.43 14.84
C GLU A 261 -13.28 13.85 14.70
N ALA A 262 -14.10 13.96 15.75
CA ALA A 262 -15.51 13.53 15.72
C ALA A 262 -16.30 14.25 14.62
N ARG A 263 -16.08 15.56 14.47
CA ARG A 263 -16.69 16.36 13.38
C ARG A 263 -16.30 15.84 11.99
N ILE A 264 -15.01 15.58 11.75
CA ILE A 264 -14.54 15.07 10.46
C ILE A 264 -15.13 13.66 10.19
N ASN A 265 -15.19 12.80 11.21
CA ASN A 265 -15.76 11.46 11.09
C ASN A 265 -17.26 11.50 10.75
N GLN A 266 -18.02 12.40 11.38
CA GLN A 266 -19.44 12.61 11.06
C GLN A 266 -19.63 13.11 9.62
N GLN A 267 -18.80 14.05 9.18
CA GLN A 267 -18.82 14.53 7.79
C GLN A 267 -18.51 13.41 6.80
N VAL A 268 -17.43 12.66 7.01
CA VAL A 268 -17.05 11.53 6.16
C VAL A 268 -18.16 10.49 6.07
N HIS A 269 -18.88 10.25 7.18
CA HIS A 269 -20.02 9.35 7.19
C HIS A 269 -21.17 9.88 6.32
N ALA A 270 -21.58 11.13 6.53
CA ALA A 270 -22.64 11.77 5.75
C ALA A 270 -22.31 11.83 4.25
N ASP A 271 -21.09 12.23 3.90
CA ASP A 271 -20.63 12.31 2.51
C ASP A 271 -20.64 10.93 1.85
N ARG A 272 -20.27 9.87 2.56
CA ARG A 272 -20.36 8.49 2.05
C ARG A 272 -21.80 8.04 1.89
N GLU A 273 -22.70 8.34 2.83
CA GLU A 273 -24.11 8.01 2.71
C GLU A 273 -24.75 8.67 1.49
N ALA A 274 -24.40 9.94 1.24
CA ALA A 274 -24.87 10.69 0.08
C ALA A 274 -24.38 10.13 -1.27
N ASN A 275 -23.22 9.48 -1.29
CA ASN A 275 -22.53 9.05 -2.51
C ASN A 275 -22.43 7.52 -2.64
N GLY A 276 -23.40 6.78 -2.09
CA GLY A 276 -23.48 5.31 -2.26
C GLY A 276 -22.32 4.54 -1.61
N GLY A 277 -21.77 5.06 -0.52
CA GLY A 277 -20.70 4.45 0.27
C GLY A 277 -19.29 4.95 -0.05
N HIS A 278 -19.14 5.94 -0.93
CA HIS A 278 -17.83 6.41 -1.41
C HIS A 278 -17.68 7.92 -1.28
N LEU A 279 -16.48 8.43 -0.97
CA LEU A 279 -16.22 9.88 -1.06
C LEU A 279 -15.87 10.23 -2.51
N ASN A 280 -16.37 11.35 -3.02
CA ASN A 280 -15.96 11.90 -4.32
C ASN A 280 -14.60 12.63 -4.23
N GLN A 281 -14.10 13.15 -5.36
CA GLN A 281 -12.76 13.76 -5.40
C GLN A 281 -12.64 15.04 -4.56
N GLN A 282 -13.67 15.88 -4.54
CA GLN A 282 -13.69 17.14 -3.80
C GLN A 282 -13.76 16.86 -2.29
N GLU A 283 -14.65 15.96 -1.88
CA GLU A 283 -14.79 15.52 -0.48
C GLU A 283 -13.49 14.91 0.04
N ARG A 284 -12.79 14.09 -0.77
CA ARG A 284 -11.48 13.56 -0.39
C ARG A 284 -10.44 14.66 -0.16
N GLN A 285 -10.44 15.71 -0.99
CA GLN A 285 -9.52 16.85 -0.83
C GLN A 285 -9.86 17.65 0.43
N GLN A 286 -11.14 17.88 0.69
CA GLN A 286 -11.63 18.57 1.88
C GLN A 286 -11.27 17.81 3.15
N VAL A 287 -11.62 16.52 3.22
CA VAL A 287 -11.28 15.66 4.37
C VAL A 287 -9.77 15.65 4.60
N ASN A 288 -8.96 15.58 3.54
CA ASN A 288 -7.50 15.68 3.67
C ASN A 288 -7.04 17.02 4.25
N HIS A 289 -7.65 18.14 3.87
CA HIS A 289 -7.33 19.46 4.42
C HIS A 289 -7.67 19.55 5.91
N GLU A 290 -8.86 19.08 6.30
CA GLU A 290 -9.28 19.08 7.70
C GLU A 290 -8.43 18.16 8.57
N GLN A 291 -8.08 16.99 8.03
CA GLN A 291 -7.17 16.04 8.66
C GLN A 291 -5.73 16.59 8.76
N ASN A 292 -5.29 17.47 7.86
CA ASN A 292 -4.01 18.19 7.99
C ASN A 292 -4.06 19.21 9.15
N HIS A 293 -5.16 19.95 9.27
CA HIS A 293 -5.34 20.93 10.34
C HIS A 293 -5.29 20.27 11.72
N VAL A 294 -6.04 19.18 11.93
CA VAL A 294 -5.99 18.40 13.19
C VAL A 294 -4.59 17.87 13.45
N SER A 295 -3.87 17.44 12.42
CA SER A 295 -2.50 17.00 12.59
C SER A 295 -1.54 18.10 13.04
N GLN A 296 -1.71 19.32 12.56
CA GLN A 296 -0.93 20.48 13.00
C GLN A 296 -1.30 20.88 14.43
N GLN A 297 -2.59 20.82 14.78
CA GLN A 297 -3.05 21.06 16.15
C GLN A 297 -2.39 20.10 17.14
N ILE A 298 -2.45 18.79 16.89
CA ILE A 298 -1.81 17.78 17.76
C ILE A 298 -0.30 18.05 17.92
N HIS A 299 0.38 18.42 16.84
CA HIS A 299 1.80 18.77 16.92
C HIS A 299 2.05 20.01 17.79
N ASN A 300 1.26 21.07 17.61
CA ASN A 300 1.44 22.31 18.35
C ASN A 300 1.11 22.13 19.83
N ASP A 301 0.04 21.39 20.15
CA ASP A 301 -0.38 21.14 21.52
C ASP A 301 0.64 20.25 22.25
N THR A 302 1.21 19.24 21.59
CA THR A 302 2.27 18.38 22.19
C THR A 302 3.62 19.08 22.39
N HIS A 303 3.85 20.22 21.75
CA HIS A 303 5.11 20.99 21.81
C HIS A 303 4.95 22.37 22.43
N ASN A 304 3.79 22.68 23.02
CA ASN A 304 3.62 23.96 23.70
C ASN A 304 4.31 23.92 25.09
N ASP A 305 5.08 24.95 25.41
CA ASP A 305 5.83 25.04 26.68
C ASP A 305 4.93 25.45 27.87
N ARG A 306 3.61 25.24 27.78
CA ARG A 306 2.69 25.74 28.80
C ARG A 306 2.79 24.91 30.08
N GLU A 307 2.92 25.63 31.19
CA GLU A 307 3.28 25.15 32.52
C GLU A 307 2.53 23.87 32.91
N ARG A 308 3.31 22.79 32.99
CA ARG A 308 2.95 21.51 33.59
C ARG A 308 2.85 21.73 35.11
N ARG A 309 1.66 22.07 35.59
CA ARG A 309 1.34 22.15 37.03
C ARG A 309 0.66 20.88 37.50
#